data_AF-A0A7C1D8R7-F1
#
_entry.id   AF-A0A7C1D8R7-F1
#
_cell.length_a   1.000
_cell.length_b   1.000
_cell.length_c   1.000
_cell.angle_alpha   90.00
_cell.angle_beta   90.00
_cell.angle_gamma   90.00
#
_symmetry.space_group_name_H-M   'P 1'
#
loop_
_entity.id
_entity.type
_entity.pdbx_description
1 polymer ?
#
loop_
_entity_poly.entity_id
_entity_poly.type
_entity_poly.pdbx_seq_one_letter_code
_entity_poly.pdbx_strand_id
1 'polypeptide(L)'
;MRLRDKNKTILPDLIFSKFFLVFCVVLFFIILSALAKGAVSSYKVDSEIQNLQDEINRLGKNNQEFAQLVDYLKSESFIEHEAKLNLGFKKPGENLVVIPQEEIASILQEEEKKSQPVSNPAKWRSYFFK
;
A
#
# COMPACT_ATOMS: atom_id res chain seq x y z
N MET A 1 -50.83 1.09 75.34
CA MET A 1 -49.41 1.51 75.37
C MET A 1 -48.76 1.04 74.07
N ARG A 2 -48.66 1.89 73.05
CA ARG A 2 -48.05 1.54 71.75
C ARG A 2 -46.80 2.39 71.55
N LEU A 3 -45.63 1.79 71.80
CA LEU A 3 -44.36 2.39 71.41
C LEU A 3 -44.09 1.97 69.97
N ARG A 4 -44.25 2.93 69.06
CA ARG A 4 -43.83 2.82 67.67
C ARG A 4 -42.40 3.31 67.59
N ASP A 5 -41.46 2.38 67.71
CA ASP A 5 -40.06 2.71 67.55
C ASP A 5 -39.75 2.96 66.07
N LYS A 6 -39.30 4.17 65.78
CA LYS A 6 -38.99 4.64 64.43
C LYS A 6 -37.52 4.36 64.20
N ASN A 7 -37.23 3.22 63.57
CA ASN A 7 -35.90 2.96 63.04
C ASN A 7 -35.66 3.89 61.84
N LYS A 8 -35.22 5.12 62.11
CA LYS A 8 -34.79 6.08 61.10
C LYS A 8 -33.38 5.70 60.68
N THR A 9 -33.28 4.87 59.64
CA THR A 9 -32.04 4.71 58.88
C THR A 9 -31.58 6.10 58.41
N ILE A 10 -30.38 6.51 58.79
CA ILE A 10 -29.84 7.88 58.63
C ILE A 10 -29.27 8.11 57.20
N LEU A 11 -29.73 7.33 56.23
CA LEU A 11 -29.21 7.28 54.86
C LEU A 11 -30.12 7.86 53.74
N PRO A 12 -31.45 8.04 53.88
CA PRO A 12 -32.27 8.46 52.73
C PRO A 12 -32.25 9.98 52.47
N ASP A 13 -31.86 10.82 53.44
CA ASP A 13 -32.02 12.29 53.32
C ASP A 13 -30.82 13.00 52.68
N LEU A 14 -29.62 12.40 52.64
CA LEU A 14 -28.44 13.00 52.00
C LEU A 14 -28.44 12.89 50.47
N ILE A 15 -29.28 12.02 49.92
CA ILE A 15 -29.33 11.67 48.48
C ILE A 15 -30.38 12.51 47.72
N PHE A 16 -31.23 13.29 48.40
CA PHE A 16 -32.55 13.65 47.84
C PHE A 16 -32.78 15.08 47.28
N SER A 17 -31.84 16.02 47.29
CA SER A 17 -32.19 17.43 46.99
C SER A 17 -31.77 17.98 45.61
N LYS A 18 -31.59 17.15 44.58
CA LYS A 18 -31.10 17.54 43.23
C LYS A 18 -29.62 17.93 43.17
N PHE A 19 -29.07 18.62 44.17
CA PHE A 19 -27.64 19.00 44.19
C PHE A 19 -26.69 17.79 44.25
N PHE A 20 -26.99 16.79 45.08
CA PHE A 20 -26.20 15.56 45.13
C PHE A 20 -26.24 14.80 43.79
N LEU A 21 -27.41 14.76 43.15
CA LEU A 21 -27.57 14.16 41.82
C LEU A 21 -26.77 14.91 40.75
N VAL A 22 -26.82 16.25 40.74
CA VAL A 22 -26.01 17.08 39.84
C VAL A 22 -24.52 16.84 40.08
N PHE A 23 -24.09 16.77 41.34
CA PHE A 23 -22.70 16.49 41.69
C PHE A 23 -22.25 15.12 41.18
N CYS A 24 -23.04 14.06 41.37
CA CYS A 24 -22.76 12.73 40.84
C CYS A 24 -22.71 12.72 39.31
N VAL A 25 -23.62 13.43 38.63
CA VAL A 25 -23.62 13.55 37.17
C VAL A 25 -22.35 14.25 36.67
N VAL A 26 -21.94 15.34 37.32
CA VAL A 26 -20.70 16.05 36.97
C VAL A 26 -19.48 15.13 37.17
N LEU A 27 -19.41 14.43 38.30
CA LEU A 27 -18.34 13.45 38.57
C LEU A 27 -18.32 12.34 37.53
N PHE A 28 -19.48 11.82 37.13
CA PHE A 28 -19.61 10.81 36.10
C PHE A 28 -19.05 11.31 34.76
N PHE A 29 -19.41 12.52 34.32
CA PHE A 29 -18.87 13.10 33.10
C PHE A 29 -17.36 13.35 33.16
N ILE A 30 -16.81 13.75 34.31
CA ILE A 30 -15.37 13.91 34.49
C ILE A 30 -14.65 12.58 34.28
N ILE A 31 -15.12 11.51 34.93
CA ILE A 31 -14.55 10.16 34.80
C ILE A 31 -14.66 9.67 33.36
N LEU A 32 -15.83 9.85 32.73
CA LEU A 32 -16.07 9.47 31.34
C LEU A 32 -15.12 10.19 30.39
N SER A 33 -14.88 11.49 30.61
CA SER A 33 -13.97 12.30 29.79
C SER A 33 -12.51 11.86 29.94
N ALA A 34 -12.09 11.48 31.14
CA ALA A 34 -10.74 10.99 31.39
C ALA A 34 -10.50 9.64 30.71
N LEU A 35 -11.49 8.73 30.80
CA LEU A 35 -11.43 7.43 30.15
C LEU A 35 -11.43 7.56 28.62
N ALA A 36 -12.28 8.44 28.07
CA ALA A 36 -12.32 8.71 26.63
C ALA A 36 -10.98 9.25 26.11
N LYS A 37 -10.36 10.20 26.83
CA LYS A 37 -9.03 10.74 26.47
C LYS A 37 -7.95 9.65 26.49
N GLY A 38 -7.96 8.79 27.50
CA GLY A 38 -7.04 7.66 27.60
C GLY A 38 -7.18 6.70 26.41
N ALA A 39 -8.41 6.28 26.11
CA ALA A 39 -8.70 5.37 25.00
C ALA A 39 -8.31 5.95 23.63
N VAL A 40 -8.62 7.22 23.38
CA VAL A 40 -8.24 7.91 22.13
C VAL A 40 -6.73 8.06 22.00
N SER A 41 -6.03 8.38 23.10
CA SER A 41 -4.57 8.50 23.10
C SER A 41 -3.90 7.16 22.79
N SER A 42 -4.34 6.08 23.45
CA SER A 42 -3.81 4.74 23.19
C SER A 42 -4.02 4.32 21.74
N TYR A 43 -5.23 4.50 21.22
CA TYR A 43 -5.53 4.18 19.82
C TYR A 43 -4.64 4.96 18.84
N LYS A 44 -4.40 6.25 19.09
CA LYS A 44 -3.53 7.07 18.25
C LYS A 44 -2.09 6.55 18.26
N VAL A 45 -1.55 6.25 19.44
CA VAL A 45 -0.20 5.70 19.59
C VAL A 45 -0.08 4.35 18.90
N ASP A 46 -1.05 3.45 19.09
CA ASP A 46 -1.05 2.14 18.43
C ASP A 46 -1.10 2.28 16.90
N SER A 47 -1.91 3.20 16.38
CA SER A 47 -1.97 3.47 14.94
C SER A 47 -0.65 4.02 14.39
N GLU A 48 0.04 4.86 15.16
CA GLU A 48 1.34 5.42 14.79
C GLU A 48 2.42 4.34 14.79
N ILE A 49 2.41 3.45 15.78
CA ILE A 49 3.28 2.26 15.83
C ILE A 49 3.06 1.36 14.60
N GLN A 50 1.80 1.08 14.25
CA GLN A 50 1.48 0.27 13.07
C GLN A 50 1.98 0.94 11.78
N ASN A 51 1.74 2.24 11.62
CA ASN A 51 2.22 2.99 10.44
C ASN A 51 3.75 2.97 10.33
N LEU A 52 4.45 3.17 11.45
CA LEU A 52 5.92 3.12 11.49
C LEU A 52 6.44 1.71 11.16
N GLN A 53 5.77 0.66 11.65
CA GLN A 53 6.13 -0.72 11.35
C GLN A 53 5.95 -1.05 9.86
N ASP A 54 4.86 -0.59 9.26
CA ASP A 54 4.61 -0.74 7.82
C ASP A 54 5.63 0.03 6.99
N GLU A 55 6.03 1.22 7.43
CA GLU A 55 7.06 2.00 6.79
C GLU A 55 8.42 1.30 6.84
N ILE A 56 8.81 0.72 7.98
CA ILE A 56 10.02 -0.09 8.11
C ILE A 56 10.00 -1.27 7.14
N ASN A 57 8.87 -1.99 7.06
CA ASN A 57 8.72 -3.12 6.15
C ASN A 57 8.85 -2.70 4.68
N ARG A 58 8.21 -1.58 4.30
CA ARG A 58 8.31 -1.00 2.96
C ARG A 58 9.75 -0.59 2.62
N LEU A 59 10.43 0.11 3.52
CA LEU A 59 11.82 0.51 3.32
C LEU A 59 12.75 -0.70 3.20
N GLY A 60 12.54 -1.73 4.04
CA GLY A 60 13.30 -2.98 3.96
C GLY A 60 13.15 -3.67 2.61
N LYS A 61 11.90 -3.77 2.11
CA LYS A 61 11.62 -4.33 0.78
C LYS A 61 12.28 -3.52 -0.34
N ASN A 62 12.12 -2.19 -0.32
CA ASN A 62 12.71 -1.31 -1.33
C ASN A 62 14.25 -1.42 -1.33
N ASN A 63 14.86 -1.49 -0.15
CA ASN A 63 16.31 -1.66 -0.04
C ASN A 63 16.78 -2.99 -0.65
N GLN A 64 16.03 -4.07 -0.44
CA GLN A 64 16.32 -5.36 -1.06
C GLN A 64 16.17 -5.31 -2.60
N GLU A 65 15.10 -4.68 -3.09
CA GLU A 65 14.89 -4.50 -4.54
C GLU A 65 16.01 -3.67 -5.18
N PHE A 66 16.44 -2.58 -4.53
CA PHE A 66 17.56 -1.78 -5.02
C PHE A 66 18.88 -2.54 -4.98
N ALA A 67 19.13 -3.34 -3.94
CA ALA A 67 20.32 -4.19 -3.89
C ALA A 67 20.35 -5.18 -5.06
N GLN A 68 19.23 -5.85 -5.33
CA GLN A 68 19.09 -6.78 -6.46
C GLN A 68 19.29 -6.08 -7.80
N LEU A 69 18.76 -4.87 -7.97
CA LEU A 69 18.95 -4.07 -9.18
C LEU A 69 20.43 -3.70 -9.36
N VAL A 70 21.10 -3.26 -8.29
CA VAL A 70 22.54 -2.96 -8.33
C VAL A 70 23.35 -4.19 -8.73
N ASP A 71 23.02 -5.36 -8.19
CA ASP A 71 23.70 -6.61 -8.54
C ASP A 71 23.46 -7.00 -9.99
N TYR A 72 22.24 -6.83 -10.50
CA TYR A 72 21.93 -7.04 -11.92
C TYR A 72 22.73 -6.09 -12.82
N LEU A 73 22.80 -4.80 -12.49
CA LEU A 73 23.55 -3.81 -13.28
C LEU A 73 25.07 -4.07 -13.28
N LYS A 74 25.59 -4.72 -12.22
CA LYS A 74 27.00 -5.15 -12.15
C LYS A 74 27.26 -6.48 -12.86
N SER A 75 26.22 -7.23 -13.21
CA SER A 75 26.37 -8.54 -13.83
C SER A 75 27.04 -8.45 -15.20
N GLU A 76 27.83 -9.48 -15.54
CA GLU A 76 28.46 -9.57 -16.86
C GLU A 76 27.43 -9.55 -17.99
N SER A 77 26.23 -10.11 -17.80
CA SER A 77 25.19 -10.10 -18.82
C SER A 77 24.71 -8.68 -19.13
N PHE A 78 24.56 -7.83 -18.11
CA PHE A 78 24.15 -6.45 -18.33
C PHE A 78 25.27 -5.64 -19.01
N ILE A 79 26.51 -5.81 -18.55
CA ILE A 79 27.68 -5.16 -19.16
C ILE A 79 27.83 -5.60 -20.63
N GLU A 80 27.67 -6.89 -20.93
CA GLU A 80 27.74 -7.41 -22.29
C GLU A 80 26.60 -6.87 -23.15
N HIS A 81 25.38 -6.79 -22.61
CA HIS A 81 24.23 -6.21 -23.31
C HIS A 81 24.47 -4.74 -23.68
N GLU A 82 24.90 -3.92 -22.72
CA GLU A 82 25.23 -2.52 -22.96
C GLU A 82 26.42 -2.35 -23.92
N ALA A 83 27.44 -3.21 -23.84
CA ALA A 83 28.58 -3.19 -24.75
C ALA A 83 28.15 -3.58 -26.18
N LYS A 84 27.26 -4.57 -26.34
CA LYS A 84 26.68 -4.96 -27.63
C LYS A 84 25.89 -3.80 -28.25
N LEU A 85 25.06 -3.15 -27.45
CA LEU A 85 24.20 -2.05 -27.90
C LEU A 85 24.97 -0.78 -28.27
N ASN A 86 25.86 -0.31 -27.38
CA ASN A 86 26.50 1.00 -27.56
C ASN A 86 27.84 0.94 -28.28
N LEU A 87 28.58 -0.15 -28.11
CA LEU A 87 29.95 -0.28 -28.64
C LEU A 87 30.03 -1.23 -29.83
N GLY A 88 28.90 -1.85 -30.22
CA GLY A 88 28.91 -2.92 -31.22
C GLY A 88 29.81 -4.09 -30.81
N PHE A 89 30.03 -4.28 -29.51
CA PHE A 89 30.90 -5.33 -28.98
C PHE A 89 30.38 -6.70 -29.41
N LYS A 90 31.27 -7.59 -29.85
CA LYS A 90 30.91 -8.94 -30.31
C LYS A 90 31.93 -9.95 -29.81
N LYS A 91 31.44 -11.12 -29.42
CA LYS A 91 32.31 -12.25 -29.06
C LYS A 91 32.87 -12.93 -30.33
N PRO A 92 33.99 -13.66 -30.24
CA PRO A 92 34.52 -14.42 -31.35
C PRO A 92 33.47 -15.43 -31.86
N GLY A 93 33.05 -15.29 -33.13
CA GLY A 93 32.02 -16.13 -33.75
C GLY A 93 30.63 -15.49 -33.88
N GLU A 94 30.39 -14.29 -33.35
CA GLU A 94 29.14 -13.52 -33.57
C GLU A 94 29.23 -12.62 -34.82
N ASN A 95 28.15 -12.58 -35.60
CA ASN A 95 27.98 -11.68 -36.76
C ASN A 95 27.08 -10.50 -36.38
N LEU A 96 27.61 -9.28 -36.46
CA LEU A 96 26.86 -8.04 -36.26
C LEU A 96 26.21 -7.62 -37.57
N VAL A 97 24.89 -7.44 -37.59
CA VAL A 97 24.14 -6.91 -38.73
C VAL A 97 23.62 -5.53 -38.36
N VAL A 98 24.07 -4.50 -39.08
CA VAL A 98 23.58 -3.12 -38.93
C VAL A 98 22.57 -2.87 -40.03
N ILE A 99 21.31 -2.65 -39.66
CA ILE A 99 20.23 -2.35 -40.61
C ILE A 99 20.00 -0.83 -40.59
N PRO A 100 20.14 -0.12 -41.71
CA PRO A 100 19.84 1.31 -41.79
C PRO A 100 18.39 1.60 -41.40
N GLN A 101 18.17 2.62 -40.58
CA GLN A 101 16.83 2.97 -40.08
C GLN A 101 15.84 3.33 -41.20
N GLU A 102 16.33 3.83 -42.33
CA GLU A 102 15.54 4.12 -43.53
C GLU A 102 14.98 2.86 -44.18
N GLU A 103 15.74 1.74 -44.15
CA GLU A 103 15.29 0.44 -44.65
C GLU A 103 14.27 -0.18 -43.68
N ILE A 104 14.45 -0.03 -42.37
CA ILE A 104 13.46 -0.49 -41.39
C ILE A 104 12.15 0.27 -41.57
N ALA A 105 12.21 1.59 -41.73
CA ALA A 105 11.02 2.41 -41.96
C ALA A 105 10.30 2.06 -43.27
N SER A 106 11.04 1.76 -44.34
CA SER A 106 10.44 1.34 -45.60
C SER A 106 9.78 -0.04 -45.50
N ILE A 107 10.42 -1.01 -44.83
CA ILE A 107 9.87 -2.35 -44.57
C ILE A 107 8.61 -2.27 -43.71
N LEU A 108 8.63 -1.49 -42.62
CA LEU A 108 7.48 -1.32 -41.74
C LEU A 108 6.30 -0.63 -42.45
N GLN A 109 6.57 0.38 -43.28
CA GLN A 109 5.54 1.01 -44.10
C GLN A 109 4.98 0.08 -45.18
N GLU A 110 5.78 -0.83 -45.73
CA GLU A 110 5.35 -1.80 -46.71
C GLU A 110 4.50 -2.94 -46.08
N GLU A 111 4.80 -3.32 -44.83
CA GLU A 111 3.98 -4.23 -44.03
C GLU A 111 2.64 -3.59 -43.60
N GLU A 112 2.63 -2.30 -43.20
CA GLU A 112 1.41 -1.56 -42.90
C GLU A 112 0.52 -1.40 -44.14
N LYS A 113 1.10 -1.19 -45.33
CA LYS A 113 0.34 -1.10 -46.59
C LYS A 113 -0.21 -2.45 -47.07
N LYS A 114 0.44 -3.57 -46.73
CA LYS A 114 -0.05 -4.92 -47.07
C LYS A 114 -1.07 -5.47 -46.06
N SER A 115 -1.07 -4.97 -44.83
CA SER A 115 -1.98 -5.41 -43.78
C SER A 115 -3.31 -4.66 -43.86
N GLN A 116 -4.26 -5.22 -44.63
CA GLN A 116 -5.65 -4.76 -44.55
C GLN A 116 -6.14 -4.81 -43.09
N PRO A 117 -6.95 -3.84 -42.62
CA PRO A 117 -7.44 -3.79 -41.26
C PRO A 117 -8.54 -4.85 -41.03
N VAL A 118 -8.15 -6.11 -40.99
CA VAL A 118 -9.00 -7.22 -40.52
C VAL A 118 -9.00 -7.24 -39.00
N SER A 119 -10.19 -7.39 -38.41
CA SER A 119 -10.33 -7.50 -36.96
C SER A 119 -9.55 -8.71 -36.41
N ASN A 120 -9.04 -8.59 -35.17
CA ASN A 120 -8.28 -9.68 -34.53
C ASN A 120 -9.04 -11.02 -34.50
N PRO A 121 -10.36 -11.07 -34.24
CA PRO A 121 -11.13 -12.31 -34.34
C PRO A 121 -11.11 -12.96 -35.73
N ALA A 122 -11.16 -12.16 -36.80
CA ALA A 122 -11.11 -12.67 -38.18
C ALA A 122 -9.74 -13.25 -38.53
N LYS A 123 -8.65 -12.64 -38.03
CA LYS A 123 -7.27 -13.14 -38.17
C LYS A 123 -7.05 -14.48 -37.47
N TRP A 124 -7.57 -14.63 -36.25
CA TRP A 124 -7.47 -15.91 -35.54
C TRP A 124 -8.28 -17.00 -36.24
N ARG A 125 -9.50 -16.68 -36.72
CA ARG A 125 -10.30 -17.66 -37.46
C ARG A 125 -9.60 -18.16 -38.73
N SER A 126 -8.97 -17.27 -39.51
CA SER A 126 -8.23 -17.68 -40.70
C SER A 126 -6.95 -18.46 -40.39
N TYR A 127 -6.29 -18.20 -39.25
CA TYR A 127 -5.10 -18.95 -38.84
C TYR A 127 -5.45 -20.37 -38.39
N PHE A 128 -6.53 -20.53 -37.60
CA PHE A 128 -6.89 -21.82 -37.02
C PHE A 128 -7.76 -22.72 -37.92
N PHE A 129 -8.41 -22.17 -38.94
CA PHE A 129 -9.38 -22.91 -39.77
C PHE A 129 -9.12 -22.78 -41.28
N LYS A 130 -7.86 -22.54 -41.65
CA LYS A 130 -7.40 -22.70 -43.04
C LYS A 130 -6.89 -24.12 -43.27
#